data_AF-A0A2D6DK80-F1
#
_entry.id   AF-A0A2D6DK80-F1
#
_cell.length_a   1.000
_cell.length_b   1.000
_cell.length_c   1.000
_cell.angle_alpha   90.00
_cell.angle_beta   90.00
_cell.angle_gamma   90.00
#
_symmetry.space_group_name_H-M   'P 1'
#
loop_
_entity.id
_entity.type
_entity.pdbx_description
1 polymer ?
#
loop_
_entity_poly.entity_id
_entity_poly.type
_entity_poly.pdbx_seq_one_letter_code
_entity_poly.pdbx_strand_id
1 'polypeptide(L)'
;MQDSWLIIIGLALLTFTIRLSGIVLGRRIAQTGPWVRALQALPGSLLIALVTVSVASGGWLEWLAAAIALGVAVVTNSLPITMLVGIVSIYLLRLFFGGL
;
A
#
# COMPACT_ATOMS: atom_id res chain seq x y z
N MET A 1 -23.68 21.79 -1.13
CA MET A 1 -23.26 20.88 -2.24
C MET A 1 -22.02 21.38 -3.01
N GLN A 2 -21.50 22.59 -2.74
CA GLN A 2 -20.26 23.10 -3.35
C GLN A 2 -19.02 22.79 -2.49
N ASP A 3 -19.21 22.56 -1.19
CA ASP A 3 -18.13 22.35 -0.21
C ASP A 3 -17.34 21.06 -0.44
N SER A 4 -18.01 20.01 -0.93
CA SER A 4 -17.38 18.72 -1.20
C SER A 4 -16.32 18.80 -2.31
N TRP A 5 -16.54 19.64 -3.33
CA TRP A 5 -15.59 19.80 -4.43
C TRP A 5 -14.30 20.49 -3.99
N LEU A 6 -14.40 21.47 -3.09
CA LEU A 6 -13.23 22.11 -2.47
C LEU A 6 -12.42 21.12 -1.63
N ILE A 7 -13.09 20.24 -0.88
CA ILE A 7 -12.41 19.20 -0.09
C ILE A 7 -11.73 18.18 -1.01
N ILE A 8 -12.39 17.72 -2.08
CA ILE A 8 -11.81 16.78 -3.04
C ILE A 8 -10.57 17.38 -3.71
N ILE A 9 -10.65 18.63 -4.20
CA ILE A 9 -9.51 19.31 -4.81
C ILE A 9 -8.40 19.52 -3.77
N GLY A 10 -8.74 19.95 -2.56
CA GLY A 10 -7.77 20.13 -1.47
C GLY A 10 -7.02 18.85 -1.16
N LEU A 11 -7.74 17.73 -0.96
CA LEU A 11 -7.15 16.41 -0.71
C LEU A 11 -6.33 15.90 -1.90
N ALA A 12 -6.80 16.11 -3.13
CA ALA A 12 -6.07 15.74 -4.34
C ALA A 12 -4.73 16.50 -4.42
N LEU A 13 -4.76 17.80 -4.19
CA LEU A 13 -3.58 18.67 -4.23
C LEU A 13 -2.59 18.30 -3.10
N LEU A 14 -3.10 18.04 -1.90
CA LEU A 14 -2.31 17.60 -0.75
C LEU A 14 -1.65 16.24 -1.01
N THR A 15 -2.41 15.29 -1.57
CA THR A 15 -1.88 13.96 -1.92
C THR A 15 -0.77 14.07 -2.94
N PHE A 16 -0.97 14.90 -3.98
CA PHE A 16 0.03 15.08 -5.02
C PHE A 16 1.29 15.78 -4.50
N THR A 17 1.13 16.80 -3.65
CA THR A 17 2.27 17.51 -3.04
C THR A 17 3.07 16.61 -2.10
N ILE A 18 2.43 15.76 -1.30
CA ILE A 18 3.12 14.74 -0.47
C ILE A 18 3.93 13.80 -1.37
N ARG A 19 3.32 13.29 -2.45
CA ARG A 19 3.97 12.37 -3.38
C ARG A 19 5.17 13.02 -4.07
N LEU A 20 5.00 14.26 -4.54
CA LEU A 20 6.06 15.04 -5.19
C LEU A 20 7.20 15.33 -4.21
N SER A 21 6.85 15.72 -2.98
CA SER A 21 7.82 15.97 -1.91
C SER A 21 8.61 14.73 -1.59
N GLY A 22 7.97 13.56 -1.48
CA GLY A 22 8.64 12.28 -1.27
C GLY A 22 9.64 11.92 -2.38
N ILE A 23 9.32 12.18 -3.66
CA ILE A 23 10.24 11.94 -4.77
C ILE A 23 11.45 12.88 -4.71
N VAL A 24 11.23 14.16 -4.39
CA VAL A 24 12.30 15.17 -4.30
C VAL A 24 13.20 14.92 -3.08
N LEU A 25 12.61 14.65 -1.91
CA LEU A 25 13.34 14.30 -0.69
C LEU A 25 14.07 12.98 -0.86
N GLY A 26 13.41 11.98 -1.44
CA GLY A 26 14.01 10.68 -1.74
C GLY A 26 15.25 10.82 -2.61
N ARG A 27 15.21 11.64 -3.67
CA ARG A 27 16.37 11.91 -4.52
C ARG A 27 17.50 12.70 -3.83
N ARG A 28 17.21 13.52 -2.83
CA ARG A 28 18.24 14.24 -2.04
C ARG A 28 18.86 13.38 -0.94
N ILE A 29 18.06 12.57 -0.25
CA ILE A 29 18.52 11.70 0.84
C ILE A 29 19.21 10.44 0.30
N ALA A 30 18.79 9.96 -0.89
CA ALA A 30 19.39 8.80 -1.56
C ALA A 30 20.80 9.03 -2.14
N GLN A 31 21.45 10.17 -1.87
CA GLN A 31 22.70 10.52 -2.54
C GLN A 31 23.95 9.90 -1.90
N THR A 32 23.98 9.62 -0.60
CA THR A 32 24.95 8.72 0.07
C THR A 32 24.76 8.76 1.60
N GLY A 33 24.63 7.60 2.26
CA GLY A 33 24.62 7.51 3.72
C GLY A 33 23.80 6.34 4.30
N PRO A 34 23.94 6.04 5.60
CA PRO A 34 23.19 4.98 6.29
C PRO A 34 21.66 5.16 6.23
N TRP A 35 21.18 6.39 6.04
CA TRP A 35 19.77 6.74 5.85
C TRP A 35 19.14 6.10 4.61
N VAL A 36 19.92 5.84 3.55
CA VAL A 36 19.42 5.19 2.32
C VAL A 36 18.99 3.75 2.60
N ARG A 37 19.76 3.02 3.41
CA ARG A 37 19.40 1.65 3.83
C ARG A 37 18.11 1.63 4.64
N ALA A 38 17.93 2.60 5.53
CA ALA A 38 16.68 2.74 6.28
C ALA A 38 15.48 3.03 5.35
N LEU A 39 15.64 3.97 4.41
CA LEU A 39 14.61 4.30 3.42
C LEU A 39 14.26 3.14 2.49
N GLN A 40 15.24 2.30 2.12
CA GLN A 40 15.01 1.09 1.33
C GLN A 40 14.34 -0.03 2.15
N ALA A 41 14.55 -0.08 3.47
CA ALA A 41 13.90 -1.03 4.37
C ALA A 41 12.46 -0.63 4.73
N LEU A 42 12.15 0.68 4.71
CA LEU A 42 10.80 1.21 4.98
C LEU A 42 9.68 0.55 4.17
N PRO A 43 9.75 0.41 2.83
CA PRO A 43 8.65 -0.17 2.08
C PRO A 43 8.36 -1.61 2.51
N GLY A 44 9.39 -2.42 2.77
CA GLY A 44 9.22 -3.77 3.28
C GLY A 44 8.60 -3.80 4.69
N SER A 45 9.13 -2.99 5.61
CA SER A 45 8.64 -2.95 7.00
C SER A 45 7.23 -2.37 7.11
N LEU A 46 6.90 -1.34 6.32
CA LEU A 46 5.57 -0.75 6.26
C LEU A 46 4.55 -1.75 5.72
N LEU A 47 4.88 -2.50 4.67
CA LEU A 47 4.01 -3.56 4.16
C LEU A 47 3.75 -4.63 5.23
N ILE A 48 4.78 -5.07 5.93
CA ILE A 48 4.64 -6.06 7.02
C ILE A 48 3.77 -5.52 8.14
N ALA A 49 3.98 -4.26 8.56
CA ALA A 49 3.17 -3.63 9.60
C ALA A 49 1.70 -3.50 9.18
N LEU A 50 1.44 -3.05 7.95
CA LEU A 50 0.09 -2.93 7.39
C LEU A 50 -0.63 -4.28 7.30
N VAL A 51 0.04 -5.30 6.78
CA VAL A 51 -0.52 -6.66 6.71
C VAL A 51 -0.78 -7.21 8.10
N THR A 52 0.17 -7.05 9.02
CA THR A 52 0.02 -7.49 10.42
C THR A 52 -1.19 -6.84 11.08
N VAL A 53 -1.35 -5.52 10.94
CA VAL A 53 -2.51 -4.81 11.49
C VAL A 53 -3.80 -5.23 10.81
N SER A 54 -3.82 -5.33 9.47
CA SER A 54 -5.01 -5.77 8.72
C SER A 54 -5.49 -7.14 9.16
N VAL A 55 -4.55 -8.06 9.42
CA VAL A 55 -4.85 -9.42 9.90
C VAL A 55 -5.24 -9.42 11.38
N ALA A 56 -4.60 -8.58 12.20
CA ALA A 56 -4.90 -8.45 13.62
C ALA A 56 -6.28 -7.82 13.89
N SER A 57 -6.75 -6.93 13.02
CA SER A 57 -8.11 -6.39 13.06
C SER A 57 -9.17 -7.35 12.51
N GLY A 58 -8.74 -8.48 11.96
CA GLY A 58 -9.56 -9.43 11.21
C GLY A 58 -10.00 -10.68 11.95
N GLY A 59 -11.07 -11.29 11.45
CA GLY A 59 -11.53 -12.61 11.91
C GLY A 59 -10.69 -13.77 11.35
N TRP A 60 -10.99 -15.01 11.76
CA TRP A 60 -10.27 -16.23 11.33
C TRP A 60 -10.21 -16.42 9.80
N LEU A 61 -11.21 -15.93 9.07
CA LEU A 61 -11.22 -15.96 7.60
C LEU A 61 -10.27 -14.93 6.97
N GLU A 62 -10.02 -13.79 7.63
CA GLU A 62 -9.06 -12.79 7.14
C GLU A 62 -7.62 -13.30 7.24
N TRP A 63 -7.32 -14.16 8.21
CA TRP A 63 -6.04 -14.88 8.30
C TRP A 63 -5.82 -15.82 7.11
N LEU A 64 -6.84 -16.57 6.70
CA LEU A 64 -6.74 -17.48 5.55
C LEU A 64 -6.54 -16.72 4.23
N ALA A 65 -7.27 -15.63 4.06
CA ALA A 65 -7.14 -14.76 2.90
C ALA A 65 -5.79 -14.04 2.84
N ALA A 66 -5.29 -13.57 3.99
CA ALA A 66 -3.97 -12.97 4.09
C ALA A 66 -2.86 -13.97 3.76
N ALA A 67 -2.98 -15.24 4.17
CA ALA A 67 -2.03 -16.29 3.82
C ALA A 67 -1.96 -16.54 2.31
N ILE A 68 -3.11 -16.55 1.62
CA ILE A 68 -3.18 -16.68 0.16
C ILE A 68 -2.57 -15.45 -0.53
N ALA A 69 -2.92 -14.24 -0.08
CA ALA A 69 -2.38 -13.00 -0.62
C ALA A 69 -0.85 -12.87 -0.42
N LEU A 70 -0.33 -13.30 0.74
CA LEU A 70 1.10 -13.40 1.02
C LEU A 70 1.78 -14.38 0.06
N GLY A 71 1.19 -15.55 -0.17
CA GLY A 71 1.73 -16.55 -1.11
C GLY A 71 1.87 -15.99 -2.52
N VAL A 72 0.89 -15.22 -2.98
CA VAL A 72 0.91 -14.59 -4.31
C VAL A 72 1.91 -13.42 -4.38
N ALA A 73 2.04 -12.65 -3.29
CA ALA A 73 2.98 -11.52 -3.21
C ALA A 73 4.44 -11.97 -3.28
N VAL A 74 4.78 -13.11 -2.67
CA VAL A 74 6.16 -13.66 -2.67
C VAL A 74 6.59 -14.13 -4.07
N VAL A 75 5.67 -14.58 -4.91
CA VAL A 75 5.99 -15.21 -6.21
C VAL A 75 6.32 -14.20 -7.31
N THR A 76 5.83 -12.96 -7.25
CA THR A 76 5.65 -12.17 -8.48
C THR A 76 6.86 -11.31 -8.94
N ASN A 77 7.84 -10.98 -8.08
CA ASN A 77 9.15 -10.33 -8.43
C ASN A 77 9.13 -9.21 -9.52
N SER A 78 8.01 -8.50 -9.70
CA SER A 78 7.80 -7.46 -10.73
C SER A 78 6.77 -6.45 -10.23
N LEU A 79 7.24 -5.26 -9.84
CA LEU A 79 6.49 -4.17 -9.17
C LEU A 79 5.12 -3.80 -9.80
N PRO A 80 4.94 -3.78 -11.13
CA PRO A 80 3.64 -3.48 -11.74
C PRO A 80 2.68 -4.68 -11.67
N ILE A 81 3.22 -5.89 -11.83
CA ILE A 81 2.43 -7.13 -11.86
C ILE A 81 1.97 -7.48 -10.43
N THR A 82 2.81 -7.27 -9.41
CA THR A 82 2.41 -7.40 -8.00
C THR A 82 1.29 -6.44 -7.62
N MET A 83 1.31 -5.21 -8.14
CA MET A 83 0.27 -4.23 -7.84
C MET A 83 -1.09 -4.61 -8.47
N LEU A 84 -1.07 -5.09 -9.72
CA LEU A 84 -2.27 -5.52 -10.45
C LEU A 84 -2.87 -6.79 -9.83
N VAL A 85 -2.01 -7.78 -9.53
CA VAL A 85 -2.42 -9.04 -8.89
C VAL A 85 -2.90 -8.79 -7.45
N GLY A 86 -2.26 -7.90 -6.69
CA GLY A 86 -2.71 -7.51 -5.36
C GLY A 86 -4.09 -6.85 -5.37
N ILE A 87 -4.34 -5.92 -6.30
CA ILE A 87 -5.65 -5.28 -6.48
C ILE A 87 -6.71 -6.30 -6.89
N VAL A 88 -6.43 -7.17 -7.86
CA VAL A 88 -7.38 -8.19 -8.35
C VAL A 88 -7.69 -9.21 -7.25
N SER A 89 -6.68 -9.62 -6.47
CA SER A 89 -6.87 -10.54 -5.34
C SER A 89 -7.75 -9.92 -4.26
N ILE A 90 -7.50 -8.67 -3.86
CA ILE A 90 -8.34 -7.97 -2.86
C ILE A 90 -9.74 -7.71 -3.43
N TYR A 91 -9.86 -7.37 -4.71
CA TYR A 91 -11.13 -7.12 -5.39
C TYR A 91 -12.00 -8.38 -5.44
N LEU A 92 -11.45 -9.53 -5.83
CA LEU A 92 -12.16 -10.81 -5.83
C LEU A 92 -12.59 -11.23 -4.43
N LEU A 93 -11.70 -11.05 -3.45
CA LEU A 93 -11.99 -11.37 -2.06
C LEU A 93 -13.11 -10.48 -1.48
N ARG A 94 -13.08 -9.18 -1.83
CA ARG A 94 -14.10 -8.21 -1.44
C ARG A 94 -15.42 -8.43 -2.19
N LEU A 95 -15.40 -8.90 -3.44
CA LEU A 95 -16.60 -9.23 -4.21
C LEU A 95 -17.29 -10.48 -3.65
N PHE A 96 -16.51 -11.48 -3.23
CA PHE A 96 -17.05 -12.70 -2.61
C PHE A 96 -17.61 -12.48 -1.20
N PHE A 97 -17.12 -11.48 -0.46
CA PHE A 97 -17.49 -11.28 0.95
C PHE A 97 -18.26 -9.99 1.26
N GLY A 98 -18.20 -8.97 0.39
CA GLY A 98 -19.02 -7.75 0.48
C GLY A 98 -20.41 -7.87 -0.17
N GLY A 99 -20.77 -9.09 -0.60
CA GLY A 99 -22.07 -9.44 -1.19
C GLY A 99 -22.99 -10.24 -0.26
N LEU A 100 -22.66 -10.37 1.02
CA LEU A 100 -23.48 -10.96 2.10
C LEU A 100 -23.60 -9.94 3.25
#